data_AF-A0A7L4MKF5-F1
#
_entry.id   AF-A0A7L4MKF5-F1
#
_cell.length_a   1.000
_cell.length_b   1.000
_cell.length_c   1.000
_cell.angle_alpha   90.00
_cell.angle_beta   90.00
_cell.angle_gamma   90.00
#
_symmetry.space_group_name_H-M   'P 1'
#
loop_
_entity.id
_entity.type
_entity.pdbx_description
1 polymer ?
#
loop_
_entity_poly.entity_id
_entity_poly.type
_entity_poly.pdbx_seq_one_letter_code
_entity_poly.pdbx_strand_id
1 'polypeptide(L)'
;EPVSFQQIEGTYTGAPVYRYTRSQSFDILDIDQKCFVLESPTQLVALHLQGPSAGQKVKLNIALYRPRSSKGGLGTGRVPVALGIKGYQLYMSCVMSGAEPVLQLEEVDVRRDIESVELTRFIFYRLDSPAEGTTRFESAAFPGWFICTSLQPRQPVGITNRPDQVNIATYELSGR
;
A
#
# COMPACT_ATOMS: atom_id res chain seq x y z
N GLU A 1 6.63 17.09 10.41
CA GLU A 1 5.94 17.95 9.44
C GLU A 1 5.35 17.08 8.34
N PRO A 2 4.15 17.39 7.81
CA PRO A 2 3.66 16.67 6.63
C PRO A 2 4.59 16.93 5.44
N VAL A 3 4.88 15.89 4.65
CA VAL A 3 5.63 16.04 3.40
C VAL A 3 4.77 16.90 2.46
N SER A 4 5.29 18.06 2.08
CA SER A 4 4.59 19.04 1.26
C SER A 4 4.19 18.47 -0.11
N PHE A 5 3.06 18.96 -0.62
CA PHE A 5 2.58 18.75 -1.99
C PHE A 5 3.72 18.89 -3.00
N GLN A 6 4.03 17.81 -3.71
CA GLN A 6 4.74 17.90 -4.99
C GLN A 6 3.69 17.89 -6.08
N GLN A 7 3.44 19.06 -6.68
CA GLN A 7 2.72 19.16 -7.94
C GLN A 7 3.60 18.50 -9.00
N ILE A 8 3.30 17.24 -9.32
CA ILE A 8 4.02 16.49 -10.36
C ILE A 8 3.57 17.05 -11.71
N GLU A 9 4.25 18.10 -12.17
CA GLU A 9 4.22 18.55 -13.55
C GLU A 9 5.11 17.64 -14.39
N GLY A 10 4.53 16.56 -14.93
CA GLY A 10 5.21 15.69 -15.89
C GLY A 10 5.03 16.22 -17.32
N THR A 11 6.06 16.87 -17.88
CA THR A 11 6.22 17.00 -19.33
C THR A 11 7.25 15.97 -19.80
N TYR A 12 6.87 14.70 -19.84
CA TYR A 12 7.71 13.64 -20.36
C TYR A 12 7.07 12.98 -21.58
N THR A 13 7.74 13.04 -22.72
CA THR A 13 7.31 12.51 -24.03
C THR A 13 7.46 10.98 -24.15
N GLY A 14 7.37 10.25 -23.02
CA GLY A 14 7.55 8.80 -22.94
C GLY A 14 6.29 8.07 -22.47
N ALA A 15 6.08 6.83 -22.94
CA ALA A 15 4.96 5.99 -22.49
C ALA A 15 5.13 5.59 -21.00
N PRO A 16 4.03 5.62 -20.20
CA PRO A 16 4.09 5.46 -18.74
C PRO A 16 4.59 4.08 -18.32
N VAL A 17 5.19 4.00 -17.12
CA VAL A 17 5.70 2.77 -16.48
C VAL A 17 4.53 1.86 -16.07
N TYR A 18 3.50 2.45 -15.45
CA TYR A 18 2.26 1.77 -15.10
C TYR A 18 1.07 2.59 -15.57
N ARG A 19 0.11 1.94 -16.25
CA ARG A 19 -1.13 2.58 -16.69
C ARG A 19 -2.24 2.31 -15.70
N TYR A 20 -2.88 3.37 -15.20
CA TYR A 20 -4.03 3.26 -14.31
C TYR A 20 -5.19 2.55 -15.02
N THR A 21 -5.99 1.80 -14.26
CA THR A 21 -7.15 1.10 -14.81
C THR A 21 -8.44 1.44 -14.08
N ARG A 22 -8.51 1.14 -12.78
CA ARG A 22 -9.68 1.34 -11.92
C ARG A 22 -9.26 1.35 -10.47
N SER A 23 -10.17 1.76 -9.58
CA SER A 23 -9.99 1.65 -8.14
C SER A 23 -11.14 0.89 -7.51
N GLN A 24 -10.88 0.18 -6.41
CA GLN A 24 -11.91 -0.48 -5.61
C GLN A 24 -11.61 -0.31 -4.11
N SER A 25 -12.66 -0.13 -3.32
CA SER A 25 -12.54 -0.01 -1.86
C SER A 25 -12.53 -1.38 -1.20
N PHE A 26 -11.65 -1.57 -0.23
CA PHE A 26 -11.56 -2.78 0.58
C PHE A 26 -11.48 -2.43 2.06
N ASP A 27 -12.16 -3.23 2.87
CA ASP A 27 -11.82 -3.41 4.26
C ASP A 27 -10.56 -4.29 4.33
N ILE A 28 -9.62 -3.93 5.21
CA ILE A 28 -8.38 -4.68 5.44
C ILE A 28 -8.26 -5.06 6.91
N LEU A 29 -7.82 -6.28 7.16
CA LEU A 29 -7.41 -6.79 8.48
C LEU A 29 -6.11 -7.56 8.30
N ASP A 30 -5.21 -7.53 9.28
CA ASP A 30 -4.14 -8.53 9.33
C ASP A 30 -4.69 -9.89 9.83
N ILE A 31 -3.91 -10.96 9.71
CA ILE A 31 -4.36 -12.31 10.12
C ILE A 31 -4.66 -12.45 11.62
N ASP A 32 -4.21 -11.51 12.44
CA ASP A 32 -4.55 -11.41 13.87
C ASP A 32 -5.75 -10.47 14.10
N GLN A 33 -6.51 -10.14 13.04
CA GLN A 33 -7.73 -9.35 13.07
C GLN A 33 -7.50 -7.89 13.53
N LYS A 34 -6.28 -7.35 13.43
CA LYS A 34 -6.03 -5.92 13.62
C LYS A 34 -6.41 -5.16 12.36
N CYS A 35 -7.08 -4.04 12.54
CA CYS A 35 -7.39 -3.11 11.47
C CYS A 35 -6.47 -1.90 11.50
N PHE A 36 -6.41 -1.16 10.39
CA PHE A 36 -5.68 0.10 10.34
C PHE A 36 -6.53 1.25 10.87
N VAL A 37 -5.90 2.15 11.61
CA VAL A 37 -6.46 3.44 12.04
C VAL A 37 -5.43 4.52 11.75
N LEU A 38 -5.92 5.68 11.31
CA LEU A 38 -5.10 6.87 11.16
C LEU A 38 -4.99 7.57 12.52
N GLU A 39 -3.86 7.39 13.22
CA GLU A 39 -3.64 7.94 14.57
C GLU A 39 -3.19 9.41 14.52
N SER A 40 -2.51 9.80 13.45
CA SER A 40 -2.19 11.18 13.12
C SER A 40 -2.28 11.39 11.60
N PRO A 41 -2.26 12.63 11.07
CA PRO A 41 -2.48 12.89 9.64
C PRO A 41 -1.62 12.05 8.68
N THR A 42 -0.45 11.59 9.11
CA THR A 42 0.48 10.82 8.28
C THR A 42 0.93 9.49 8.92
N GLN A 43 0.26 9.02 9.98
CA GLN A 43 0.65 7.78 10.67
C GLN A 43 -0.50 6.79 10.80
N LEU A 44 -0.34 5.62 10.19
CA LEU A 44 -1.21 4.47 10.40
C LEU A 44 -0.69 3.61 11.52
N VAL A 45 -1.61 3.12 12.35
CA VAL A 45 -1.35 2.09 13.37
C VAL A 45 -2.28 0.91 13.17
N ALA A 46 -1.83 -0.28 13.59
CA ALA A 46 -2.65 -1.49 13.56
C ALA A 46 -3.13 -1.86 14.97
N LEU A 47 -4.44 -2.01 15.17
CA LEU A 47 -5.02 -2.42 16.45
C LEU A 47 -6.36 -3.15 16.28
N HIS A 48 -6.73 -3.93 17.30
CA HIS A 48 -8.09 -4.43 17.46
C HIS A 48 -9.01 -3.28 17.86
N LEU A 49 -10.05 -3.03 17.08
CA LEU A 49 -11.12 -2.12 17.47
C LEU A 49 -12.29 -2.90 18.05
N GLN A 50 -12.90 -2.38 19.12
CA GLN A 50 -14.06 -2.96 19.78
C GLN A 50 -15.15 -1.90 19.94
N GLY A 51 -16.41 -2.33 19.79
CA GLY A 51 -17.58 -1.51 20.06
C GLY A 51 -17.70 -0.24 19.20
N PRO A 52 -18.05 0.92 19.77
CA PRO A 52 -18.45 2.11 19.03
C PRO A 52 -17.34 2.76 18.19
N SER A 53 -16.07 2.40 18.43
CA SER A 53 -14.92 2.92 17.68
C SER A 53 -14.75 2.27 16.29
N ALA A 54 -15.59 1.31 15.91
CA ALA A 54 -15.51 0.63 14.61
C ALA A 54 -15.54 1.57 13.39
N GLY A 55 -16.13 2.77 13.52
CA GLY A 55 -16.14 3.80 12.48
C GLY A 55 -14.77 4.41 12.17
N GLN A 56 -13.77 4.21 13.03
CA GLN A 56 -12.40 4.70 12.82
C GLN A 56 -11.55 3.79 11.92
N LYS A 57 -12.07 2.60 11.57
CA LYS A 57 -11.39 1.65 10.69
C LYS A 57 -11.12 2.28 9.32
N VAL A 58 -9.84 2.33 8.96
CA VAL A 58 -9.42 2.71 7.62
C VAL A 58 -9.88 1.66 6.60
N LYS A 59 -10.42 2.15 5.49
CA LYS A 59 -10.62 1.37 4.27
C LYS A 59 -9.56 1.77 3.25
N LEU A 60 -9.04 0.80 2.52
CA LEU A 60 -8.12 1.06 1.43
C LEU A 60 -8.91 1.32 0.15
N ASN A 61 -8.54 2.35 -0.59
CA ASN A 61 -8.92 2.51 -1.98
C ASN A 61 -7.76 2.02 -2.85
N ILE A 62 -7.86 0.80 -3.35
CA ILE A 62 -6.79 0.13 -4.09
C ILE A 62 -6.93 0.49 -5.57
N ALA A 63 -6.00 1.28 -6.09
CA ALA A 63 -5.90 1.62 -7.51
C ALA A 63 -5.12 0.53 -8.25
N LEU A 64 -5.73 -0.11 -9.24
CA LEU A 64 -5.13 -1.16 -10.06
C LEU A 64 -4.43 -0.58 -11.29
N TYR A 65 -3.27 -1.15 -11.61
CA TYR A 65 -2.49 -0.75 -12.78
C TYR A 65 -2.18 -1.92 -13.71
N ARG A 66 -1.76 -1.59 -14.93
CA ARG A 66 -1.11 -2.52 -15.86
C ARG A 66 0.33 -2.07 -16.12
N PRO A 67 1.34 -2.95 -16.00
CA PRO A 67 2.70 -2.59 -16.33
C PRO A 67 2.88 -2.42 -17.84
N ARG A 68 3.80 -1.54 -18.24
CA ARG A 68 4.11 -1.30 -19.66
C ARG A 68 4.66 -2.54 -20.38
N SER A 69 5.48 -3.32 -19.68
CA SER A 69 6.14 -4.50 -20.25
C SER A 69 5.49 -5.77 -19.71
N SER A 70 4.92 -6.58 -20.60
CA SER A 70 4.41 -7.93 -20.30
C SER A 70 5.53 -8.95 -19.98
N LYS A 71 6.82 -8.53 -20.08
CA LYS A 71 8.00 -9.36 -19.76
C LYS A 71 8.10 -9.81 -18.29
N GLY A 72 7.20 -9.33 -17.42
CA GLY A 72 7.01 -9.78 -16.04
C GLY A 72 5.78 -10.67 -15.79
N GLY A 73 5.20 -11.23 -16.87
CA GLY A 73 4.30 -12.38 -16.81
C GLY A 73 2.85 -12.07 -16.42
N LEU A 74 1.96 -12.26 -17.39
CA LEU A 74 0.51 -12.47 -17.24
C LEU A 74 0.17 -13.75 -16.44
N GLY A 75 1.03 -14.16 -15.50
CA GLY A 75 1.00 -15.45 -14.80
C GLY A 75 1.82 -15.53 -13.51
N THR A 76 2.40 -14.42 -13.03
CA THR A 76 3.14 -14.42 -11.74
C THR A 76 2.24 -14.24 -10.51
N GLY A 77 0.93 -13.98 -10.72
CA GLY A 77 0.01 -13.66 -9.63
C GLY A 77 0.25 -12.29 -8.97
N ARG A 78 1.19 -11.48 -9.49
CA ARG A 78 1.55 -10.17 -8.95
C ARG A 78 0.76 -9.07 -9.65
N VAL A 79 -0.11 -8.37 -8.93
CA VAL A 79 -0.92 -7.28 -9.49
C VAL A 79 -0.38 -5.94 -8.98
N PRO A 80 0.12 -5.02 -9.84
CA PRO A 80 0.59 -3.73 -9.39
C PRO A 80 -0.58 -2.84 -8.96
N VAL A 81 -0.47 -2.27 -7.77
CA VAL A 81 -1.49 -1.45 -7.14
C VAL A 81 -0.87 -0.25 -6.42
N ALA A 82 -1.63 0.83 -6.28
CA ALA A 82 -1.36 1.88 -5.29
C ALA A 82 -2.42 1.82 -4.19
N LEU A 83 -2.01 2.07 -2.94
CA LEU A 83 -2.83 1.89 -1.76
C LEU A 83 -3.21 3.25 -1.17
N GLY A 84 -4.40 3.73 -1.50
CA GLY A 84 -4.94 4.98 -0.97
C GLY A 84 -5.74 4.78 0.31
N ILE A 85 -5.77 5.77 1.19
CA ILE A 85 -6.58 5.77 2.40
C ILE A 85 -7.95 6.38 2.06
N LYS A 86 -9.02 5.58 2.05
CA LYS A 86 -10.35 6.04 1.63
C LYS A 86 -10.84 7.19 2.51
N GLY A 87 -11.30 8.27 1.87
CA GLY A 87 -11.74 9.49 2.56
C GLY A 87 -10.62 10.49 2.82
N TYR A 88 -9.38 10.14 2.51
CA TYR A 88 -8.20 11.00 2.62
C TYR A 88 -7.49 11.05 1.27
N GLN A 89 -6.79 12.15 0.98
CA GLN A 89 -5.95 12.28 -0.23
C GLN A 89 -4.56 11.67 -0.02
N LEU A 90 -4.48 10.59 0.75
CA LEU A 90 -3.23 9.98 1.20
C LEU A 90 -3.00 8.65 0.51
N TYR A 91 -1.77 8.43 0.04
CA TYR A 91 -1.31 7.16 -0.48
C TYR A 91 -0.08 6.67 0.27
N MET A 92 -0.02 5.36 0.45
CA MET A 92 1.18 4.69 0.93
C MET A 92 2.29 4.78 -0.11
N SER A 93 3.50 5.07 0.35
CA SER A 93 4.71 5.01 -0.46
C SER A 93 5.86 4.42 0.35
N CYS A 94 6.84 3.84 -0.35
CA CYS A 94 8.09 3.42 0.26
C CYS A 94 9.22 4.36 -0.16
N VAL A 95 9.99 4.87 0.80
CA VAL A 95 11.15 5.74 0.54
C VAL A 95 12.34 5.29 1.37
N MET A 96 13.55 5.68 0.96
CA MET A 96 14.72 5.49 1.81
C MET A 96 14.73 6.55 2.92
N SER A 97 14.86 6.13 4.17
CA SER A 97 15.09 7.03 5.31
C SER A 97 16.36 6.61 6.03
N GLY A 98 17.42 7.41 5.88
CA GLY A 98 18.76 6.99 6.29
C GLY A 98 19.24 5.79 5.47
N ALA A 99 19.45 4.65 6.13
CA ALA A 99 19.99 3.45 5.50
C ALA A 99 18.94 2.36 5.19
N GLU A 100 17.69 2.55 5.62
CA GLU A 100 16.64 1.54 5.48
C GLU A 100 15.40 2.12 4.78
N PRO A 101 14.67 1.30 4.00
CA PRO A 101 13.41 1.72 3.43
C PRO A 101 12.34 1.77 4.51
N VAL A 102 11.50 2.79 4.43
CA VAL A 102 10.37 3.01 5.35
C VAL A 102 9.07 3.19 4.57
N LEU A 103 7.96 2.86 5.20
CA LEU A 103 6.62 3.18 4.73
C LEU A 103 6.26 4.58 5.21
N GLN A 104 5.66 5.39 4.34
CA GLN A 104 5.08 6.69 4.72
C GLN A 104 3.75 6.93 4.00
N LEU A 105 3.03 7.96 4.45
CA LEU A 105 1.85 8.49 3.77
C LEU A 105 2.19 9.83 3.11
N GLU A 106 1.93 9.95 1.81
CA GLU A 106 2.08 11.19 1.05
C GLU A 106 0.72 11.68 0.56
N GLU A 107 0.50 13.00 0.56
CA GLU A 107 -0.69 13.62 -0.02
C GLU A 107 -0.50 13.80 -1.53
N VAL A 108 -1.21 12.99 -2.32
CA VAL A 108 -1.06 12.94 -3.78
C VAL A 108 -2.29 12.32 -4.44
N ASP A 109 -2.62 12.71 -5.68
CA ASP A 109 -3.53 11.91 -6.51
C ASP A 109 -2.72 11.04 -7.49
N VAL A 110 -2.66 9.75 -7.17
CA VAL A 110 -2.06 8.74 -8.04
C VAL A 110 -3.10 8.02 -8.90
N ARG A 111 -4.37 8.42 -8.99
CA ARG A 111 -5.36 7.78 -9.90
C ARG A 111 -5.15 8.21 -11.36
N ARG A 112 -3.93 8.08 -11.83
CA ARG A 112 -3.43 8.44 -13.16
C ARG A 112 -2.23 7.55 -13.48
N ASP A 113 -1.71 7.68 -14.69
CA ASP A 113 -0.57 6.88 -15.10
C ASP A 113 0.70 7.24 -14.29
N ILE A 114 1.50 6.22 -13.97
CA ILE A 114 2.79 6.38 -13.32
C ILE A 114 3.84 6.55 -14.41
N GLU A 115 4.31 7.78 -14.56
CA GLU A 115 5.13 8.18 -15.71
C GLU A 115 6.63 8.01 -15.48
N SER A 116 7.08 7.93 -14.22
CA SER A 116 8.51 7.88 -13.87
C SER A 116 8.85 6.77 -12.88
N VAL A 117 10.13 6.42 -12.83
CA VAL A 117 10.69 5.46 -11.85
C VAL A 117 10.53 5.99 -10.43
N GLU A 118 10.65 7.30 -10.23
CA GLU A 118 10.49 7.95 -8.92
C GLU A 118 9.09 7.72 -8.32
N LEU A 119 8.06 7.73 -9.15
CA LEU A 119 6.68 7.48 -8.75
C LEU A 119 6.39 5.98 -8.51
N THR A 120 7.33 5.09 -8.83
CA THR A 120 7.22 3.65 -8.50
C THR A 120 7.20 3.42 -6.98
N ARG A 121 7.61 4.41 -6.16
CA ARG A 121 7.46 4.37 -4.69
C ARG A 121 6.03 4.14 -4.21
N PHE A 122 5.03 4.52 -5.00
CA PHE A 122 3.61 4.33 -4.70
C PHE A 122 3.07 2.96 -5.12
N ILE A 123 3.86 2.17 -5.84
CA ILE A 123 3.43 0.89 -6.39
C ILE A 123 3.83 -0.24 -5.46
N PHE A 124 2.84 -1.06 -5.14
CA PHE A 124 2.97 -2.34 -4.47
C PHE A 124 2.49 -3.45 -5.39
N TYR A 125 3.09 -4.62 -5.31
CA TYR A 125 2.55 -5.84 -5.88
C TYR A 125 1.62 -6.48 -4.86
N ARG A 126 0.33 -6.51 -5.17
CA ARG A 126 -0.68 -7.33 -4.48
C ARG A 126 -0.45 -8.78 -4.86
N LEU A 127 -0.20 -9.62 -3.85
CA LEU A 127 0.03 -11.05 -3.95
C LEU A 127 -1.09 -11.78 -3.25
N ASP A 128 -2.09 -12.24 -4.00
CA ASP A 128 -3.21 -12.99 -3.43
C ASP A 128 -2.86 -14.48 -3.31
N SER A 129 -3.30 -15.10 -2.21
CA SER A 129 -3.33 -16.55 -1.98
C SER A 129 -4.79 -17.00 -2.02
N PRO A 130 -5.34 -17.39 -3.19
CA PRO A 130 -6.76 -17.71 -3.33
C PRO A 130 -7.21 -18.90 -2.47
N ALA A 131 -6.31 -19.85 -2.21
CA ALA A 131 -6.61 -21.02 -1.39
C ALA A 131 -6.81 -20.65 0.09
N GLU A 132 -6.11 -19.64 0.57
CA GLU A 132 -6.15 -19.18 1.97
C GLU A 132 -7.05 -17.95 2.16
N GLY A 133 -7.45 -17.29 1.06
CA GLY A 133 -8.21 -16.04 1.12
C GLY A 133 -7.40 -14.85 1.64
N THR A 134 -6.07 -14.94 1.59
CA THR A 134 -5.15 -13.93 2.13
C THR A 134 -4.41 -13.17 1.04
N THR A 135 -3.79 -12.05 1.42
CA THR A 135 -3.04 -11.17 0.52
C THR A 135 -1.78 -10.65 1.23
N ARG A 136 -0.71 -10.44 0.47
CA ARG A 136 0.46 -9.65 0.89
C ARG A 136 0.72 -8.50 -0.09
N PHE A 137 1.40 -7.47 0.37
CA PHE A 137 1.75 -6.30 -0.45
C PHE A 137 3.26 -6.08 -0.42
N GLU A 138 3.92 -6.32 -1.55
CA GLU A 138 5.37 -6.12 -1.70
C GLU A 138 5.65 -4.77 -2.37
N SER A 139 6.64 -4.01 -1.90
CA SER A 139 7.04 -2.76 -2.54
C SER A 139 7.66 -3.01 -3.92
N ALA A 140 7.22 -2.27 -4.93
CA ALA A 140 7.87 -2.29 -6.24
C ALA A 140 9.20 -1.50 -6.24
N ALA A 141 9.31 -0.45 -5.42
CA ALA A 141 10.54 0.33 -5.27
C ALA A 141 11.60 -0.39 -4.45
N PHE A 142 11.19 -1.27 -3.52
CA PHE A 142 12.08 -2.07 -2.69
C PHE A 142 11.68 -3.55 -2.71
N PRO A 143 12.06 -4.30 -3.76
CA PRO A 143 11.72 -5.72 -3.88
C PRO A 143 12.14 -6.53 -2.64
N GLY A 144 11.29 -7.48 -2.24
CA GLY A 144 11.45 -8.26 -1.01
C GLY A 144 10.97 -7.58 0.27
N TRP A 145 10.59 -6.29 0.23
CA TRP A 145 9.99 -5.59 1.37
C TRP A 145 8.47 -5.59 1.30
N PHE A 146 7.81 -5.98 2.39
CA PHE A 146 6.37 -6.16 2.48
C PHE A 146 5.77 -5.24 3.53
N ILE A 147 4.55 -4.74 3.29
CA ILE A 147 3.79 -4.01 4.31
C ILE A 147 3.55 -4.94 5.49
N CYS A 148 3.87 -4.50 6.71
CA CYS A 148 3.70 -5.30 7.91
C CYS A 148 3.14 -4.50 9.10
N THR A 149 2.55 -5.24 10.04
CA THR A 149 2.15 -4.77 11.36
C THR A 149 2.99 -5.46 12.44
N SER A 150 3.08 -4.84 13.62
CA SER A 150 3.65 -5.47 14.80
C SER A 150 2.70 -6.54 15.35
N LEU A 151 3.28 -7.53 16.06
CA LEU A 151 2.49 -8.44 16.91
C LEU A 151 1.80 -7.68 18.06
N GLN A 152 2.35 -6.54 18.48
CA GLN A 152 1.76 -5.69 19.50
C GLN A 152 0.74 -4.73 18.88
N PRO A 153 -0.41 -4.50 19.53
CA PRO A 153 -1.42 -3.56 19.04
C PRO A 153 -0.93 -2.11 19.17
N ARG A 154 -1.56 -1.22 18.39
CA ARG A 154 -1.30 0.22 18.35
C ARG A 154 0.18 0.54 18.08
N GLN A 155 0.79 -0.23 17.18
CA GLN A 155 2.11 0.08 16.65
C GLN A 155 1.98 0.56 15.20
N PRO A 156 2.92 1.40 14.72
CA PRO A 156 2.92 1.87 13.35
C PRO A 156 2.87 0.73 12.32
N VAL A 157 2.12 0.94 11.25
CA VAL A 157 2.22 0.11 10.04
C VAL A 157 3.53 0.48 9.33
N GLY A 158 4.31 -0.53 8.94
CA GLY A 158 5.63 -0.35 8.34
C GLY A 158 5.87 -1.28 7.16
N ILE A 159 7.15 -1.49 6.84
CA ILE A 159 7.59 -2.51 5.90
C ILE A 159 8.71 -3.37 6.48
N THR A 160 8.84 -4.61 5.99
CA THR A 160 9.83 -5.59 6.44
C THR A 160 10.35 -6.45 5.30
N ASN A 161 11.61 -6.86 5.35
CA ASN A 161 12.18 -7.89 4.46
C ASN A 161 12.15 -9.31 5.07
N ARG A 162 11.52 -9.47 6.23
CA ARG A 162 11.32 -10.75 6.93
C ARG A 162 9.83 -10.92 7.25
N PRO A 163 8.98 -11.09 6.22
CA PRO A 163 7.53 -11.18 6.41
C PRO A 163 7.17 -12.38 7.31
N ASP A 164 6.24 -12.17 8.22
CA ASP A 164 5.61 -13.21 9.06
C ASP A 164 6.58 -13.95 10.02
N GLN A 165 7.79 -13.42 10.28
CA GLN A 165 8.73 -14.00 11.27
C GLN A 165 8.52 -13.48 12.69
N VAL A 166 8.50 -12.15 12.86
CA VAL A 166 8.30 -11.44 14.14
C VAL A 166 7.37 -10.24 13.99
N ASN A 167 6.62 -10.23 12.89
CA ASN A 167 5.67 -9.23 12.44
C ASN A 167 4.57 -9.97 11.68
N ILE A 168 3.52 -9.27 11.25
CA ILE A 168 2.50 -9.83 10.38
C ILE A 168 2.52 -9.07 9.06
N ALA A 169 2.74 -9.76 7.95
CA ALA A 169 2.73 -9.19 6.61
C ALA A 169 1.60 -9.76 5.74
N THR A 170 0.73 -10.58 6.34
CA THR A 170 -0.40 -11.26 5.71
C THR A 170 -1.72 -10.65 6.15
N TYR A 171 -2.60 -10.41 5.18
CA TYR A 171 -3.86 -9.68 5.35
C TYR A 171 -5.05 -10.40 4.73
N GLU A 172 -6.25 -10.11 5.24
CA GLU A 172 -7.52 -10.45 4.64
C GLU A 172 -8.16 -9.19 4.05
N LEU A 173 -8.59 -9.25 2.79
CA LEU A 173 -9.28 -8.16 2.11
C LEU A 173 -10.74 -8.53 1.87
N SER A 174 -11.66 -7.65 2.24
CA SER A 174 -13.08 -7.80 1.92
C SER A 174 -13.58 -6.60 1.12
N GLY A 175 -14.05 -6.86 -0.10
CA GLY A 175 -14.64 -5.86 -0.98
C GLY A 175 -16.14 -5.74 -0.73
N ARG A 176 -16.67 -4.52 -0.76
CA ARG A 176 -18.09 -4.24 -0.96
C ARG A 176 -18.27 -3.47 -2.26
#